data_AF-A0A2U1Q761-F1
#
_entry.id   AF-A0A2U1Q761-F1
#
_cell.length_a   1.000
_cell.length_b   1.000
_cell.length_c   1.000
_cell.angle_alpha   90.00
_cell.angle_beta   90.00
_cell.angle_gamma   90.00
#
_symmetry.space_group_name_H-M   'P 1'
#
loop_
_entity.id
_entity.type
_entity.pdbx_description
1 polymer ?
#
loop_
_entity_poly.entity_id
_entity_poly.type
_entity_poly.pdbx_seq_one_letter_code
_entity_poly.pdbx_strand_id
1 'polypeptide(L)'
;MVNIYGPQDPSAKATLWNRIHDFMRHNNGAFVLFGDLNEVRFDFEPLGSAFSQAEGNTFNTFITNNGLIELPMGSRLFTWMNKAGTKLSKLDRFLLSENVIEVLPDAQVTTLDRLWSDHNPILFHCNKSDYGPTPFRLYYSH
;
A
#
# COMPACT_ATOMS: atom_id res chain seq x y z
N MET A 1 2.32 5.80 12.30
CA MET A 1 2.26 5.94 10.83
C MET A 1 3.57 6.54 10.36
N VAL A 2 4.09 6.09 9.21
CA VAL A 2 5.37 6.53 8.63
C VAL A 2 5.14 6.84 7.15
N ASN A 3 5.33 8.09 6.75
CA ASN A 3 5.34 8.48 5.34
C ASN A 3 6.74 8.26 4.78
N ILE A 4 6.85 7.56 3.65
CA ILE A 4 8.09 7.15 3.02
C ILE A 4 8.18 7.79 1.65
N TYR A 5 9.35 8.36 1.36
CA TYR A 5 9.77 8.70 0.01
C TYR A 5 10.96 7.81 -0.34
N GLY A 6 10.72 6.75 -1.11
CA GLY A 6 11.72 5.75 -1.46
C GLY A 6 12.75 6.32 -2.43
N PRO A 7 14.06 6.01 -2.26
CA PRO A 7 15.07 6.42 -3.22
C PRO A 7 14.92 5.67 -4.55
N GLN A 8 15.44 6.25 -5.63
CA GLN A 8 15.48 5.60 -6.94
C GLN A 8 16.62 4.57 -7.06
N ASP A 9 17.71 4.76 -6.31
CA ASP A 9 18.87 3.86 -6.35
C ASP A 9 18.58 2.52 -5.64
N PRO A 10 18.80 1.36 -6.30
CA PRO A 10 18.48 0.06 -5.73
C PRO A 10 19.21 -0.25 -4.41
N SER A 11 20.46 0.18 -4.27
CA SER A 11 21.25 -0.08 -3.04
C SER A 11 20.75 0.78 -1.87
N ALA A 12 20.34 2.01 -2.16
CA ALA A 12 19.72 2.90 -1.19
C ALA A 12 18.33 2.39 -0.77
N LYS A 13 17.54 1.80 -1.68
CA LYS A 13 16.25 1.17 -1.35
C LYS A 13 16.44 -0.01 -0.40
N ALA A 14 17.35 -0.93 -0.71
CA ALA A 14 17.64 -2.06 0.17
C ALA A 14 18.09 -1.60 1.56
N THR A 15 18.92 -0.55 1.62
CA THR A 15 19.34 0.07 2.88
C THR A 15 18.15 0.68 3.65
N LEU A 16 17.24 1.37 2.96
CA LEU A 16 16.01 1.92 3.55
C LEU A 16 15.14 0.81 4.15
N TRP A 17 14.89 -0.27 3.40
CA TRP A 17 14.07 -1.40 3.84
C TRP A 17 14.66 -2.09 5.07
N ASN A 18 15.98 -2.29 5.12
CA ASN A 18 16.65 -2.84 6.30
C ASN A 18 16.51 -1.91 7.51
N ARG A 19 16.68 -0.59 7.33
CA ARG A 19 16.52 0.38 8.43
C ARG A 19 15.09 0.41 8.99
N ILE A 20 14.08 0.31 8.11
CA ILE A 20 12.67 0.26 8.55
C ILE A 20 12.38 -1.06 9.25
N HIS A 21 12.90 -2.18 8.74
CA HIS A 21 12.80 -3.49 9.41
C HIS A 21 13.38 -3.44 10.82
N ASP A 22 14.61 -2.93 10.97
CA ASP A 22 15.26 -2.79 12.26
C ASP A 22 14.45 -1.87 13.19
N PHE A 23 13.93 -0.75 12.67
CA PHE A 23 13.07 0.13 13.45
C PHE A 23 11.82 -0.60 13.95
N MET A 24 11.11 -1.32 13.08
CA MET A 24 9.92 -2.07 13.49
C MET A 24 10.23 -3.18 14.49
N ARG A 25 11.38 -3.85 14.34
CA ARG A 25 11.81 -4.92 15.26
C ARG A 25 12.11 -4.41 16.68
N HIS A 26 12.64 -3.20 16.80
CA HIS A 26 13.01 -2.61 18.11
C HIS A 26 11.89 -1.77 18.74
N ASN A 27 10.78 -1.56 18.03
CA ASN A 27 9.67 -0.74 18.50
C ASN A 27 8.39 -1.55 18.47
N ASN A 28 7.88 -1.94 19.64
CA ASN A 28 6.58 -2.60 19.73
C ASN A 28 5.48 -1.63 19.35
N GLY A 29 4.62 -2.00 18.40
CA GLY A 29 3.50 -1.15 18.02
C GLY A 29 2.81 -1.57 16.73
N ALA A 30 1.84 -0.74 16.34
CA ALA A 30 1.10 -0.87 15.10
C ALA A 30 1.66 0.11 14.04
N PHE A 31 1.94 -0.39 12.85
CA PHE A 31 2.62 0.33 11.78
C PHE A 31 1.72 0.48 10.56
N VAL A 32 1.67 1.71 10.07
CA VAL A 32 1.13 2.05 8.75
C VAL A 32 2.27 2.74 8.02
N LEU A 33 2.81 2.07 7.01
CA LEU A 33 3.82 2.63 6.11
C LEU A 33 3.11 3.05 4.83
N PHE A 34 3.37 4.25 4.36
CA PHE A 34 2.70 4.76 3.16
C PHE A 34 3.52 5.82 2.43
N GLY A 35 3.09 6.18 1.24
CA GLY A 35 3.74 7.21 0.41
C GLY A 35 4.28 6.63 -0.89
N ASP A 36 5.12 7.41 -1.58
CA ASP A 36 5.82 6.99 -2.79
C ASP A 36 7.01 6.09 -2.41
N LEU A 37 6.83 4.78 -2.54
CA LEU A 37 7.87 3.82 -2.19
C LEU A 37 8.91 3.65 -3.31
N ASN A 38 8.68 4.24 -4.48
CA ASN A 38 9.48 4.10 -5.68
C ASN A 38 9.79 2.64 -6.05
N GLU A 39 8.88 1.71 -5.74
CA GLU A 39 9.14 0.28 -5.91
C GLU A 39 7.97 -0.48 -6.54
N VAL A 40 8.32 -1.28 -7.54
CA VAL A 40 7.41 -2.18 -8.26
C VAL A 40 7.56 -3.58 -7.66
N ARG A 41 6.46 -4.21 -7.27
CA ARG A 41 6.44 -5.52 -6.60
C ARG A 41 6.40 -6.69 -7.57
N PHE A 42 5.67 -6.53 -8.67
CA PHE A 42 5.38 -7.61 -9.62
C PHE A 42 5.54 -7.14 -11.06
N ASP A 43 5.81 -8.09 -11.95
CA ASP A 43 6.07 -7.86 -13.38
C ASP A 43 4.88 -7.30 -14.17
N PHE A 44 3.66 -7.44 -13.65
CA PHE A 44 2.43 -6.90 -14.25
C PHE A 44 2.10 -5.47 -13.80
N GLU A 45 2.79 -4.93 -12.80
CA GLU A 45 2.56 -3.58 -12.28
C GLU A 45 3.19 -2.43 -13.11
N PRO A 46 4.27 -2.62 -13.87
CA PRO A 46 4.75 -1.61 -14.81
C PRO A 46 4.17 -1.82 -16.22
N LEU A 47 3.81 -0.72 -16.88
CA LEU A 47 3.54 -0.68 -18.33
C LEU A 47 4.58 0.18 -19.02
N GLY A 48 5.16 -0.30 -20.13
CA GLY A 48 6.12 0.46 -20.93
C GLY A 48 7.50 0.67 -20.27
N SER A 49 7.78 -0.03 -19.16
CA SER A 49 9.07 -0.02 -18.47
C SER A 49 9.50 -1.44 -18.10
N ALA A 50 10.81 -1.65 -17.92
CA ALA A 50 11.35 -2.94 -17.51
C ALA A 50 11.10 -3.17 -16.03
N PHE A 51 10.79 -4.42 -15.67
CA PHE A 51 10.66 -4.84 -14.28
C PHE A 51 11.98 -5.41 -13.76
N SER A 52 12.40 -4.97 -12.58
CA SER A 52 13.57 -5.49 -11.87
C SER A 52 13.12 -6.55 -10.86
N GLN A 53 13.26 -7.84 -11.22
CA GLN A 53 12.90 -8.95 -10.33
C GLN A 53 13.66 -8.91 -9.00
N ALA A 54 14.93 -8.47 -9.02
CA ALA A 54 15.76 -8.39 -7.83
C ALA A 54 15.25 -7.34 -6.83
N GLU A 55 14.87 -6.15 -7.32
CA GLU A 55 14.29 -5.09 -6.49
C GLU A 55 12.91 -5.50 -5.96
N GLY A 56 12.04 -6.02 -6.83
CA GLY A 56 10.72 -6.53 -6.44
C GLY A 56 10.82 -7.63 -5.37
N ASN A 57 11.77 -8.56 -5.50
CA ASN A 57 12.01 -9.61 -4.49
C ASN A 57 12.52 -9.04 -3.16
N THR A 58 13.43 -8.07 -3.20
CA THR A 58 13.95 -7.41 -2.00
C THR A 58 12.82 -6.75 -1.23
N PHE A 59 11.95 -6.02 -1.93
CA PHE A 59 10.81 -5.34 -1.32
C PHE A 59 9.72 -6.29 -0.84
N ASN A 60 9.40 -7.33 -1.61
CA ASN A 60 8.47 -8.38 -1.17
C ASN A 60 8.98 -9.13 0.07
N THR A 61 10.29 -9.40 0.14
CA THR A 61 10.91 -10.00 1.33
C THR A 61 10.80 -9.07 2.54
N PHE A 62 11.03 -7.78 2.36
CA PHE A 62 10.81 -6.78 3.42
C PHE A 62 9.36 -6.79 3.91
N ILE A 63 8.37 -6.80 3.01
CA ILE A 63 6.94 -6.86 3.37
C ILE A 63 6.65 -8.12 4.19
N THR A 64 7.06 -9.28 3.69
CA THR A 64 6.82 -10.57 4.36
C THR A 64 7.52 -10.67 5.72
N ASN A 65 8.78 -10.27 5.83
CA ASN A 65 9.54 -10.36 7.08
C ASN A 65 9.00 -9.47 8.20
N ASN A 66 8.22 -8.44 7.87
CA ASN A 66 7.63 -7.51 8.82
C ASN A 66 6.13 -7.74 9.04
N GLY A 67 5.55 -8.82 8.50
CA GLY A 67 4.12 -9.11 8.63
C GLY A 67 3.25 -7.96 8.08
N LEU A 68 3.71 -7.31 7.01
CA LEU A 68 3.01 -6.19 6.39
C LEU A 68 2.03 -6.71 5.34
N ILE A 69 0.86 -6.11 5.30
CA ILE A 69 -0.21 -6.39 4.36
C ILE A 69 -0.44 -5.12 3.54
N GLU A 70 -0.35 -5.24 2.22
CA GLU A 70 -0.71 -4.16 1.31
C GLU A 70 -2.23 -4.07 1.20
N LEU A 71 -2.79 -2.88 1.42
CA LEU A 71 -4.19 -2.65 1.11
C LEU A 71 -4.40 -2.52 -0.41
N PRO A 72 -5.33 -3.28 -1.01
CA PRO A 72 -5.60 -3.18 -2.43
C PRO A 72 -6.16 -1.80 -2.77
N MET A 73 -5.61 -1.19 -3.81
CA MET A 73 -6.16 0.03 -4.40
C MET A 73 -7.24 -0.40 -5.37
N GLY A 74 -8.49 0.01 -5.13
CA GLY A 74 -9.68 -0.52 -5.82
C GLY A 74 -9.59 -0.61 -7.35
N SER A 75 -10.10 0.39 -8.08
CA SER A 75 -10.28 0.31 -9.54
C SER A 75 -9.08 0.78 -10.37
N ARG A 76 -8.01 1.30 -9.74
CA ARG A 76 -6.84 1.85 -10.45
C ARG A 76 -5.59 1.07 -10.11
N LEU A 77 -4.95 0.55 -11.17
CA LEU A 77 -3.76 -0.29 -11.06
C LEU A 77 -2.45 0.49 -10.97
N PHE A 78 -2.45 1.78 -11.34
CA PHE A 78 -1.24 2.61 -11.40
C PHE A 78 -1.40 3.89 -10.57
N THR A 79 -0.28 4.33 -10.01
CA THR A 79 -0.20 5.57 -9.21
C THR A 79 0.78 6.58 -9.78
N TRP A 80 1.59 6.19 -10.76
CA TRP A 80 2.51 7.08 -11.46
C TRP A 80 2.41 6.90 -12.97
N MET A 81 2.59 7.99 -13.71
CA MET A 81 2.70 7.98 -15.17
C MET A 81 3.68 9.05 -15.63
N ASN A 82 4.57 8.72 -16.56
CA ASN A 82 5.48 9.70 -17.14
C ASN A 82 4.75 10.79 -17.95
N LYS A 83 5.44 11.90 -18.22
CA LYS A 83 4.89 13.05 -18.97
C LYS A 83 4.33 12.69 -20.36
N ALA A 84 4.88 11.66 -21.00
CA ALA A 84 4.44 11.21 -22.33
C ALA A 84 3.26 10.23 -22.29
N GLY A 85 2.84 9.76 -21.11
CA GLY A 85 1.78 8.74 -20.97
C GLY A 85 2.15 7.34 -21.46
N THR A 86 3.42 7.09 -21.75
CA THR A 86 3.92 5.82 -22.30
C THR A 86 4.39 4.85 -21.24
N LYS A 87 4.67 5.34 -20.02
CA LYS A 87 5.11 4.54 -18.88
C LYS A 87 4.16 4.74 -17.72
N LEU A 88 3.71 3.64 -17.13
CA LEU A 88 2.89 3.62 -15.94
C LEU A 88 3.50 2.67 -14.92
N SER A 89 3.36 2.97 -13.64
CA SER A 89 3.79 2.10 -12.55
C SER A 89 2.95 2.31 -11.31
N LYS A 90 2.94 1.31 -10.43
CA LYS A 90 2.40 1.41 -9.08
C LYS A 90 3.53 1.63 -8.08
N LEU A 91 3.69 2.88 -7.62
CA LEU A 91 4.78 3.30 -6.73
C LEU A 91 4.26 3.71 -5.35
N ASP A 92 3.13 4.41 -5.30
CA ASP A 92 2.46 4.76 -4.04
C ASP A 92 1.65 3.60 -3.45
N ARG A 93 1.82 3.32 -2.15
CA ARG A 93 1.15 2.21 -1.45
C ARG A 93 0.81 2.54 0.00
N PHE A 94 -0.10 1.75 0.60
CA PHE A 94 -0.26 1.62 2.05
C PHE A 94 0.04 0.18 2.46
N LEU A 95 0.99 0.01 3.38
CA LEU A 95 1.37 -1.25 4.00
C LEU A 95 1.05 -1.19 5.50
N LEU A 96 0.21 -2.10 5.96
CA LEU A 96 -0.28 -2.13 7.34
C LEU A 96 0.27 -3.37 8.04
N SER A 97 0.68 -3.25 9.29
CA SER A 97 0.90 -4.43 10.13
C SER A 97 -0.44 -5.08 10.51
N GLU A 98 -0.42 -6.38 10.80
CA GLU A 98 -1.62 -7.18 11.14
C GLU A 98 -2.48 -6.53 12.24
N ASN A 99 -1.85 -6.05 13.32
CA ASN A 99 -2.56 -5.38 14.42
C ASN A 99 -3.29 -4.07 14.02
N VAL A 100 -2.91 -3.41 12.92
CA VAL A 100 -3.70 -2.28 12.39
C VAL A 100 -4.97 -2.79 11.73
N ILE A 101 -4.87 -3.88 10.97
CA ILE A 101 -6.00 -4.46 10.24
C ILE A 101 -7.04 -5.02 11.22
N GLU A 102 -6.59 -5.62 12.33
CA GLU A 102 -7.48 -6.07 13.40
C GLU A 102 -8.34 -4.94 13.99
N VAL A 103 -7.76 -3.74 14.10
CA VAL A 103 -8.44 -2.55 14.64
C VAL A 103 -9.26 -1.80 13.57
N LEU A 104 -8.83 -1.87 12.31
CA LEU A 104 -9.47 -1.22 11.16
C LEU A 104 -9.78 -2.23 10.05
N PRO A 105 -10.71 -3.17 10.26
CA PRO A 105 -11.04 -4.21 9.27
C PRO A 105 -11.64 -3.62 7.99
N ASP A 106 -12.30 -2.46 8.10
CA ASP A 106 -12.91 -1.74 6.97
C ASP A 106 -11.97 -0.71 6.34
N ALA A 107 -10.66 -0.78 6.62
CA ALA A 107 -9.67 0.10 6.01
C ALA A 107 -9.58 -0.13 4.48
N GLN A 108 -9.63 0.97 3.74
CA GLN A 108 -9.64 0.97 2.28
C GLN A 108 -8.68 2.03 1.74
N VAL A 109 -8.17 1.77 0.53
CA VAL A 109 -7.39 2.74 -0.23
C VAL A 109 -8.09 3.02 -1.55
N THR A 110 -8.27 4.29 -1.86
CA THR A 110 -8.87 4.73 -3.13
C THR A 110 -7.94 5.71 -3.83
N THR A 111 -7.68 5.44 -5.11
CA THR A 111 -6.88 6.30 -5.95
C THR A 111 -7.73 7.44 -6.51
N LEU A 112 -7.29 8.68 -6.30
CA LEU A 112 -7.97 9.90 -6.74
C LEU A 112 -7.50 10.32 -8.14
N ASP A 113 -8.28 11.21 -8.76
CA ASP A 113 -7.96 11.76 -10.07
C ASP A 113 -6.70 12.61 -10.01
N ARG A 114 -5.83 12.39 -11.00
CA ARG A 114 -4.62 13.18 -11.19
C ARG A 114 -5.00 14.51 -11.83
N LEU A 115 -4.58 15.61 -11.22
CA LEU A 115 -4.78 16.96 -11.75
C LEU A 115 -3.52 17.51 -12.42
N TRP A 116 -2.45 17.72 -11.64
CA TRP A 116 -1.24 18.42 -12.11
C TRP A 116 0.08 17.68 -11.82
N SER A 117 0.05 16.61 -11.01
CA SER A 117 1.21 15.77 -10.73
C SER A 117 1.32 14.65 -11.76
N ASP A 118 2.49 14.02 -11.88
CA ASP A 118 2.69 12.73 -12.51
C ASP A 118 2.18 11.55 -11.65
N HIS A 119 1.92 11.79 -10.35
CA HIS A 119 1.30 10.85 -9.44
C HIS A 119 -0.21 11.05 -9.29
N ASN A 120 -0.93 9.94 -9.12
CA ASN A 120 -2.30 9.91 -8.63
C ASN A 120 -2.30 9.89 -7.09
N PRO A 121 -2.95 10.85 -6.42
CA PRO A 121 -3.08 10.80 -4.97
C PRO A 121 -3.82 9.54 -4.53
N ILE A 122 -3.40 8.92 -3.43
CA ILE A 122 -4.08 7.78 -2.81
C ILE A 122 -4.65 8.18 -1.45
N LEU A 123 -5.92 7.87 -1.22
CA LEU A 123 -6.66 8.18 0.00
C LEU A 123 -6.85 6.91 0.82
N PHE A 124 -6.33 6.92 2.04
CA PHE A 124 -6.66 5.93 3.06
C PHE A 124 -7.89 6.40 3.85
N HIS A 125 -8.92 5.55 3.91
CA HIS A 125 -10.16 5.83 4.62
C HIS A 125 -10.75 4.56 5.20
N CYS A 126 -11.71 4.69 6.11
CA CYS A 126 -12.42 3.57 6.72
C CYS A 126 -13.90 3.91 6.72
N ASN A 127 -14.68 3.15 5.96
CA ASN A 127 -16.13 3.28 5.97
C ASN A 127 -16.64 2.62 7.24
N LYS A 128 -16.80 3.39 8.31
CA LYS A 128 -17.62 2.93 9.44
C LYS A 128 -19.04 2.81 8.93
N SER A 129 -19.45 1.59 8.64
CA SER A 129 -20.86 1.31 8.46
C SER A 129 -21.51 1.45 9.84
N ASP A 130 -22.00 2.63 10.18
CA ASP A 130 -23.04 2.80 11.20
C ASP A 130 -24.34 2.18 10.65
N TYR A 131 -24.33 0.87 10.37
CA TYR A 131 -25.56 0.10 10.34
C TYR A 131 -26.08 0.16 11.77
N GLY A 132 -26.89 1.18 12.08
CA GLY A 132 -27.62 1.27 13.34
C GLY A 132 -28.21 -0.09 13.74
N PRO A 133 -28.59 -0.25 15.02
CA PRO A 133 -28.80 -1.56 15.65
C PRO A 133 -29.47 -2.57 14.72
N THR A 134 -28.85 -3.75 14.59
CA THR A 134 -29.25 -4.86 13.73
C THR A 134 -30.79 -5.00 13.73
N PRO A 135 -31.48 -4.87 12.59
CA PRO A 135 -32.92 -5.07 12.57
C PRO A 135 -33.22 -6.52 12.97
N PHE A 136 -34.00 -6.62 14.04
CA PHE A 136 -34.46 -7.82 14.75
C PHE A 136 -34.82 -9.00 13.83
N ARG A 137 -34.46 -10.22 14.28
CA ARG A 137 -34.94 -11.49 13.72
C ARG A 137 -36.43 -11.68 14.03
N LEU A 138 -37.25 -11.83 13.01
CA LEU A 138 -38.58 -12.43 13.14
C LEU A 138 -38.47 -13.94 12.93
N TYR A 139 -38.79 -14.70 13.97
CA TYR A 139 -39.07 -16.13 13.85
C TYR A 139 -40.54 -16.28 13.45
N TYR A 140 -40.79 -16.80 12.26
CA TYR A 140 -42.11 -17.30 11.90
C TYR A 140 -42.17 -18.78 12.29
N SER A 141 -43.02 -19.11 13.26
CA SER A 141 -43.48 -20.48 13.52
C SER A 141 -44.78 -20.72 12.75
N HIS A 142 -44.78 -21.69 11.85
CA HIS A 142 -45.97 -22.39 11.38
C HIS A 142 -45.82 -23.88 11.65
#